data_AF-A0A7S3KEN3-F1
#
_entry.id   AF-A0A7S3KEN3-F1
#
_cell.length_a   1.000
_cell.length_b   1.000
_cell.length_c   1.000
_cell.angle_alpha   90.00
_cell.angle_beta   90.00
_cell.angle_gamma   90.00
#
_symmetry.space_group_name_H-M   'P 1'
#
loop_
_entity.id
_entity.type
_entity.pdbx_description
1 polymer ?
#
loop_
_entity_poly.entity_id
_entity_poly.type
_entity_poly.pdbx_seq_one_letter_code
_entity_poly.pdbx_strand_id
1 'polypeptide(L)'
;MNRMEKYFGEEYEFTPLSYMLPEEEDLLDEDMTKYKDMWYIAKPSKGCGGDGIFLINRITDIPRWHSNSELLVQHYITDPLLVDKKKFDLRIYVLVNGLDPLECYFCNEGMVRLCTELYKAPDRSNRRLKYMHLTNFSLNKNSSKYSEGDDETGK
;
A
#
# COMPACT_ATOMS: atom_id res chain seq x y z
N MET A 1 7.78 2.58 -11.97
CA MET A 1 6.51 2.60 -12.73
C MET A 1 6.26 3.95 -13.37
N ASN A 2 6.49 5.07 -12.67
CA ASN A 2 6.37 6.43 -13.24
C ASN A 2 7.10 6.62 -14.59
N ARG A 3 8.27 5.99 -14.74
CA ARG A 3 9.00 5.99 -16.02
C ARG A 3 8.17 5.37 -17.15
N MET A 4 7.52 4.23 -16.90
CA MET A 4 6.69 3.57 -17.92
C MET A 4 5.44 4.40 -18.23
N GLU A 5 4.79 4.97 -17.22
CA GLU A 5 3.68 5.92 -17.41
C GLU A 5 4.08 7.10 -18.29
N LYS A 6 5.28 7.67 -18.12
CA LYS A 6 5.78 8.74 -18.99
C LYS A 6 5.91 8.33 -20.47
N TYR A 7 6.20 7.06 -20.77
CA TYR A 7 6.36 6.58 -22.15
C TYR A 7 5.08 6.01 -22.75
N PHE A 8 4.23 5.38 -21.93
CA PHE A 8 3.08 4.57 -22.37
C PHE A 8 1.73 5.10 -21.87
N GLY A 9 1.73 6.19 -21.10
CA GLY A 9 0.53 6.93 -20.71
C GLY A 9 -0.51 6.07 -19.98
N GLU A 10 -1.74 6.09 -20.51
CA GLU A 10 -2.94 5.48 -19.92
C GLU A 10 -2.79 3.98 -19.62
N GLU A 11 -1.96 3.25 -20.37
CA GLU A 11 -1.71 1.81 -20.12
C GLU A 11 -1.07 1.53 -18.75
N TYR A 12 -0.48 2.54 -18.12
CA TYR A 12 0.23 2.43 -16.84
C TYR A 12 -0.42 3.26 -15.72
N GLU A 13 -1.65 3.75 -15.90
CA GLU A 13 -2.39 4.51 -14.88
C GLU A 13 -2.86 3.65 -13.68
N PHE A 14 -2.59 2.33 -13.70
CA PHE A 14 -2.95 1.41 -12.61
C PHE A 14 -2.05 1.50 -11.38
N THR A 15 -0.97 2.30 -11.42
CA THR A 15 -0.03 2.48 -10.30
C THR A 15 -0.12 3.90 -9.74
N PRO A 16 -0.28 4.09 -8.42
CA PRO A 16 -0.21 5.42 -7.83
C PRO A 16 1.20 6.01 -7.96
N LEU A 17 1.26 7.33 -8.15
CA LEU A 17 2.50 8.11 -8.23
C LEU A 17 3.36 7.90 -6.97
N SER A 18 4.65 7.69 -7.17
CA SER A 18 5.58 7.35 -6.09
C SER A 18 6.94 8.04 -6.23
N TYR A 19 7.62 8.24 -5.11
CA TYR A 19 8.90 8.92 -4.99
C TYR A 19 9.85 8.08 -4.15
N MET A 20 11.10 7.95 -4.59
CA MET A 20 12.18 7.28 -3.87
C MET A 20 12.95 8.32 -3.05
N LEU A 21 12.94 8.19 -1.73
CA LEU A 21 13.73 9.06 -0.85
C LEU A 21 15.04 8.37 -0.49
N PRO A 22 16.14 9.13 -0.33
CA PRO A 22 16.20 10.60 -0.38
C PRO A 22 16.31 11.22 -1.78
N GLU A 23 16.43 10.43 -2.85
CA GLU A 23 16.80 10.93 -4.18
C GLU A 23 15.77 11.87 -4.82
N GLU A 24 14.48 11.67 -4.53
CA GLU A 24 13.35 12.40 -5.11
C GLU A 24 12.62 13.25 -4.05
N GLU A 25 13.31 13.66 -2.97
CA GLU A 25 12.72 14.45 -1.89
C GLU A 25 12.16 15.80 -2.37
N ASP A 26 12.89 16.52 -3.22
CA ASP A 26 12.45 17.81 -3.78
C ASP A 26 11.16 17.64 -4.62
N LEU A 27 11.07 16.56 -5.40
CA LEU A 27 9.88 16.26 -6.21
C LEU A 27 8.67 15.92 -5.33
N LEU A 28 8.89 15.23 -4.21
CA LEU A 28 7.84 14.96 -3.23
C LEU A 28 7.38 16.25 -2.55
N ASP A 29 8.29 17.16 -2.19
CA ASP A 29 7.93 18.44 -1.54
C ASP A 29 7.13 19.35 -2.48
N GLU A 30 7.49 19.40 -3.76
CA GLU A 30 6.70 20.08 -4.81
C GLU A 30 5.28 19.50 -4.91
N ASP A 31 5.16 18.16 -4.93
CA ASP A 31 3.87 17.48 -5.01
C ASP A 31 3.00 17.71 -3.76
N MET A 32 3.58 17.63 -2.57
CA MET A 32 2.90 17.95 -1.30
C MET A 32 2.46 19.41 -1.21
N THR A 33 3.25 20.32 -1.80
CA THR A 33 2.90 21.74 -1.88
C THR A 33 1.70 21.97 -2.81
N LYS A 34 1.66 21.25 -3.93
CA LYS A 34 0.59 21.30 -4.93
C LYS A 34 -0.70 20.65 -4.41
N TYR A 35 -0.60 19.50 -3.75
CA TYR A 35 -1.74 18.69 -3.27
C TYR A 35 -1.77 18.60 -1.74
N LYS A 36 -2.11 19.72 -1.08
CA LYS A 36 -2.03 19.86 0.39
C LYS A 36 -2.86 18.86 1.21
N ASP A 37 -3.92 18.32 0.62
CA ASP A 37 -4.82 17.36 1.25
C ASP A 37 -4.51 15.90 0.85
N MET A 38 -3.51 15.68 -0.01
CA MET A 38 -3.08 14.34 -0.40
C MET A 38 -2.39 13.64 0.78
N TRP A 39 -2.69 12.35 0.91
CA TRP A 39 -2.02 11.47 1.84
C TRP A 39 -1.08 10.55 1.09
N TYR A 40 0.00 10.19 1.76
CA TYR A 40 1.02 9.32 1.21
C TYR A 40 1.25 8.16 2.17
N ILE A 41 1.62 7.02 1.60
CA ILE A 41 2.08 5.85 2.33
C ILE A 41 3.58 5.69 2.11
N ALA A 42 4.34 5.76 3.21
CA ALA A 42 5.77 5.57 3.21
C ALA A 42 6.09 4.11 3.55
N LYS A 43 6.92 3.48 2.72
CA LYS A 43 7.30 2.07 2.82
C LYS A 43 8.83 1.97 2.87
N PRO A 44 9.42 1.45 3.96
CA PRO A 44 10.86 1.21 4.02
C PRO A 44 11.32 0.16 3.01
N SER A 45 12.43 0.44 2.31
CA SER A 45 12.98 -0.45 1.27
C SER A 45 13.36 -1.85 1.78
N LYS A 46 13.68 -1.98 3.07
CA LYS A 46 14.17 -3.24 3.69
C LYS A 46 13.15 -3.90 4.63
N GLY A 47 11.86 -3.58 4.51
CA GLY A 47 10.79 -4.13 5.35
C GLY A 47 10.11 -5.37 4.76
N CYS A 48 9.49 -6.18 5.63
CA CYS A 48 8.52 -7.22 5.23
C CYS A 48 7.28 -7.16 6.15
N GLY A 49 6.17 -7.78 5.73
CA GLY A 49 4.99 -7.94 6.59
C GLY A 49 4.28 -6.64 7.02
N GLY A 50 4.56 -5.51 6.36
CA GLY A 50 4.00 -4.21 6.72
C GLY A 50 4.73 -3.50 7.87
N ASP A 51 5.88 -4.01 8.30
CA ASP A 51 6.70 -3.36 9.31
C ASP A 51 7.27 -2.03 8.81
N GLY A 52 7.29 -1.04 9.69
CA GLY A 52 7.75 0.32 9.37
C GLY A 52 6.92 1.09 8.34
N ILE A 53 5.77 0.58 7.89
CA ILE A 53 4.86 1.34 7.01
C ILE A 53 4.06 2.36 7.84
N PHE A 54 3.98 3.59 7.35
CA PHE A 54 3.21 4.66 7.97
C PHE A 54 2.60 5.61 6.92
N LEU A 55 1.56 6.34 7.33
CA LEU A 55 0.96 7.40 6.53
C LEU A 55 1.53 8.76 6.92
N ILE A 56 1.78 9.59 5.91
CA ILE A 56 2.21 10.98 6.05
C ILE A 56 1.34 11.88 5.19
N ASN A 57 1.20 13.15 5.59
CA ASN A 57 0.63 14.18 4.72
C ASN A 57 1.61 15.35 4.54
N ARG A 58 2.73 15.34 5.27
CA ARG A 58 3.84 16.30 5.16
C ARG A 58 5.15 15.55 5.30
N ILE A 59 6.21 16.09 4.70
CA ILE A 59 7.55 15.52 4.85
C ILE A 59 8.01 15.46 6.33
N THR A 60 7.61 16.43 7.13
CA THR A 60 7.91 16.50 8.57
C THR A 60 7.21 15.44 9.40
N ASP A 61 6.27 14.68 8.83
CA ASP A 61 5.67 13.52 9.47
C ASP A 61 6.57 12.28 9.42
N ILE A 62 7.61 12.28 8.58
CA ILE A 62 8.58 11.20 8.51
C ILE A 62 9.30 11.11 9.87
N PRO A 63 9.22 9.97 10.57
CA PRO A 63 9.85 9.83 11.87
C PRO A 63 11.37 10.00 11.79
N ARG A 64 11.97 10.62 12.81
CA ARG A 64 13.42 10.88 12.85
C ARG A 64 14.29 9.63 12.71
N TRP A 65 13.82 8.47 13.17
CA TRP A 65 14.55 7.22 13.00
C TRP A 65 14.58 6.72 11.54
N HIS A 66 13.78 7.31 10.65
CA HIS A 66 13.80 7.09 9.21
C HIS A 66 14.47 8.22 8.41
N SER A 67 15.03 9.25 9.05
CA SER A 67 15.60 10.42 8.33
C SER A 67 16.72 10.09 7.35
N ASN A 68 17.41 8.95 7.50
CA ASN A 68 18.43 8.47 6.57
C ASN A 68 18.06 7.10 5.95
N SER A 69 16.78 6.72 6.02
CA SER A 69 16.31 5.45 5.44
C SER A 69 15.84 5.68 4.01
N GLU A 70 16.13 4.70 3.15
CA GLU A 70 15.47 4.62 1.84
C GLU A 70 13.99 4.31 2.04
N LEU A 71 13.13 5.18 1.49
CA LEU A 71 11.68 5.06 1.57
C LEU A 71 11.08 5.18 0.16
N LEU A 72 10.16 4.28 -0.17
CA LEU A 72 9.20 4.52 -1.23
C LEU A 72 8.01 5.27 -0.63
N VAL A 73 7.82 6.53 -1.01
CA VAL A 73 6.66 7.34 -0.63
C VAL A 73 5.70 7.38 -1.81
N GLN A 74 4.47 6.95 -1.61
CA GLN A 74 3.50 6.78 -2.70
C GLN A 74 2.17 7.44 -2.34
N HIS A 75 1.48 8.01 -3.33
CA HIS A 75 0.11 8.49 -3.18
C HIS A 75 -0.76 7.38 -2.57
N TYR A 76 -1.40 7.70 -1.45
CA TYR A 76 -2.27 6.77 -0.77
C TYR A 76 -3.68 6.83 -1.37
N ILE A 77 -4.21 5.66 -1.75
CA ILE A 77 -5.59 5.55 -2.25
C ILE A 77 -6.55 5.80 -1.07
N THR A 78 -7.08 7.02 -1.00
CA THR A 78 -7.95 7.50 0.08
C THR A 78 -9.40 7.03 -0.05
N ASP A 79 -9.83 6.69 -1.26
CA ASP A 79 -11.16 6.15 -1.57
C ASP A 79 -11.07 4.72 -2.12
N PRO A 80 -10.69 3.73 -1.30
CA PRO A 80 -10.63 2.33 -1.72
C PRO A 80 -12.03 1.72 -1.76
N LEU A 81 -12.22 0.71 -2.63
CA LEU A 81 -13.37 -0.18 -2.51
C LEU A 81 -13.36 -0.89 -1.15
N LEU A 82 -14.53 -1.00 -0.53
CA LEU A 82 -14.71 -1.59 0.80
C LEU A 82 -15.60 -2.83 0.73
N VAL A 83 -15.26 -3.84 1.52
CA VAL A 83 -16.13 -4.98 1.83
C VAL A 83 -16.48 -4.89 3.31
N ASP A 84 -17.78 -4.89 3.64
CA ASP A 84 -18.27 -4.68 5.01
C ASP A 84 -17.66 -3.45 5.70
N LYS A 85 -17.50 -2.36 4.93
CA LYS A 85 -16.88 -1.09 5.35
C LYS A 85 -15.41 -1.23 5.81
N LYS A 86 -14.76 -2.36 5.51
CA LYS A 86 -13.34 -2.61 5.78
C LYS A 86 -12.57 -2.51 4.47
N LYS A 87 -11.39 -1.90 4.54
CA LYS A 87 -10.43 -1.89 3.43
C LYS A 87 -9.91 -3.30 3.22
N PHE A 88 -9.70 -3.68 1.97
CA PHE A 88 -9.09 -4.95 1.62
C PHE A 88 -8.08 -4.78 0.47
N ASP A 89 -7.29 -5.81 0.25
CA ASP A 89 -6.56 -5.99 -1.00
C ASP A 89 -6.74 -7.43 -1.53
N LEU A 90 -6.34 -7.64 -2.78
CA LEU A 90 -6.32 -8.94 -3.42
C LEU A 90 -4.89 -9.44 -3.51
N ARG A 91 -4.67 -10.69 -3.08
CA ARG A 91 -3.49 -11.46 -3.42
C ARG A 91 -3.81 -12.37 -4.60
N ILE A 92 -3.33 -11.97 -5.76
CA ILE A 92 -3.41 -12.75 -7.00
C ILE A 92 -2.10 -13.50 -7.17
N TYR A 93 -2.17 -14.77 -7.57
CA TYR A 93 -0.99 -15.59 -7.84
C TYR A 93 -0.73 -15.67 -9.35
N VAL A 94 0.51 -15.41 -9.75
CA VAL A 94 0.97 -15.48 -11.14
C VAL A 94 2.17 -16.41 -11.21
N LEU A 95 2.11 -17.41 -12.08
CA LEU A 95 3.24 -18.28 -12.42
C LEU A 95 3.92 -17.71 -13.67
N VAL A 96 5.21 -17.40 -13.57
CA VAL A 96 6.05 -17.07 -14.73
C VAL A 96 6.82 -18.34 -15.09
N ASN A 97 6.48 -18.95 -16.22
CA ASN A 97 7.08 -20.21 -16.68
C ASN A 97 8.29 -19.98 -17.60
N GLY A 98 8.28 -18.88 -18.36
CA GLY A 98 9.34 -18.52 -19.30
C GLY A 98 9.49 -17.01 -19.42
N LEU A 99 10.72 -16.57 -19.74
CA LEU A 99 11.01 -15.16 -20.03
C LEU A 99 11.32 -14.93 -21.51
N ASP A 100 11.75 -15.96 -22.23
CA ASP A 100 12.01 -15.93 -23.66
C ASP A 100 11.63 -17.28 -24.32
N PRO A 101 10.38 -17.44 -24.79
CA PRO A 101 9.33 -16.43 -24.80
C PRO A 101 8.77 -16.14 -23.38
N LEU A 102 8.24 -14.94 -23.18
CA LEU A 102 7.51 -14.61 -21.96
C LEU A 102 6.24 -15.46 -21.88
N GLU A 103 6.13 -16.26 -20.82
CA GLU A 103 4.99 -17.14 -20.59
C GLU A 103 4.54 -17.03 -19.12
N CYS A 104 3.31 -16.57 -18.92
CA CYS A 104 2.74 -16.30 -17.60
C CYS A 104 1.31 -16.84 -17.47
N TYR A 105 0.95 -17.34 -16.29
CA TYR A 105 -0.37 -17.90 -15.98
C TYR A 105 -0.92 -17.28 -14.70
N PHE A 106 -2.20 -16.91 -14.71
CA PHE A 106 -2.92 -16.54 -13.48
C PHE A 106 -3.49 -17.79 -12.82
N CYS A 107 -3.34 -17.89 -11.49
CA CYS A 107 -4.12 -18.85 -10.72
C CYS A 107 -5.57 -18.36 -10.66
N ASN A 108 -6.54 -19.27 -10.83
CA ASN A 108 -7.96 -18.95 -10.64
C ASN A 108 -8.31 -18.67 -9.18
N GLU A 109 -7.52 -19.24 -8.25
CA GLU A 109 -7.66 -19.00 -6.81
C GLU A 109 -6.76 -17.85 -6.35
N GLY A 110 -7.20 -17.14 -5.32
CA GLY A 110 -6.51 -16.01 -4.71
C GLY A 110 -6.92 -15.81 -3.26
N MET A 111 -6.48 -14.70 -2.65
CA MET A 111 -6.90 -14.36 -1.29
C MET A 111 -7.37 -12.92 -1.20
N VAL A 112 -8.49 -12.68 -0.52
CA VAL A 112 -8.91 -11.35 -0.07
C VAL A 112 -8.33 -11.12 1.32
N ARG A 113 -7.58 -10.03 1.50
CA ARG A 113 -6.99 -9.69 2.80
C ARG A 113 -7.65 -8.43 3.34
N LEU A 114 -8.49 -8.61 4.35
CA LEU A 114 -9.22 -7.51 4.99
C LEU A 114 -8.43 -6.88 6.14
N CYS A 115 -8.58 -5.57 6.28
CA CYS A 115 -8.34 -4.87 7.53
C CYS A 115 -9.30 -5.35 8.63
N THR A 116 -8.88 -5.27 9.88
CA THR A 116 -9.73 -5.68 11.03
C THR A 116 -10.62 -4.55 11.54
N GLU A 117 -10.26 -3.30 11.24
CA GLU A 117 -11.01 -2.10 11.63
C GLU A 117 -11.79 -1.49 10.45
N LEU A 118 -12.89 -0.81 10.77
CA LEU A 118 -13.69 -0.08 9.79
C LEU A 118 -12.85 1.04 9.15
N TYR A 119 -12.91 1.14 7.84
CA TYR A 119 -12.16 2.15 7.10
C TYR A 119 -12.75 3.54 7.33
N LYS A 120 -11.84 4.51 7.46
CA LYS A 120 -12.10 5.94 7.33
C LYS A 120 -10.96 6.55 6.52
N ALA A 121 -11.26 7.57 5.73
CA ALA A 121 -10.22 8.33 5.03
C ALA A 121 -9.19 8.87 6.04
N PRO A 122 -7.90 8.91 5.67
CA PRO A 122 -6.85 9.28 6.60
C PRO A 122 -6.97 10.74 7.05
N ASP A 123 -6.71 10.97 8.33
CA ASP A 123 -6.62 12.28 8.96
C ASP A 123 -5.55 12.26 10.07
N ARG A 124 -5.31 13.41 10.71
CA ARG A 124 -4.31 13.53 11.78
C ARG A 124 -4.59 12.62 12.98
N SER A 125 -5.85 12.34 13.28
CA SER A 125 -6.28 11.51 14.41
C SER A 125 -6.16 10.00 14.13
N ASN A 126 -6.34 9.58 12.87
CA ASN A 126 -6.42 8.17 12.52
C ASN A 126 -5.21 7.62 11.76
N ARG A 127 -4.30 8.47 11.22
CA ARG A 127 -3.15 8.04 10.39
C ARG A 127 -2.23 6.97 11.00
N ARG A 128 -2.22 6.85 12.34
CA ARG A 128 -1.42 5.88 13.09
C ARG A 128 -2.16 4.56 13.35
N LEU A 129 -3.45 4.48 13.06
CA LEU A 129 -4.30 3.30 13.28
C LEU A 129 -4.09 2.29 12.15
N LYS A 130 -2.98 1.54 12.23
CA LYS A 130 -2.53 0.63 11.18
C LYS A 130 -3.58 -0.40 10.75
N TYR A 131 -4.40 -0.91 11.68
CA TYR A 131 -5.41 -1.95 11.42
C TYR A 131 -6.57 -1.53 10.52
N MET A 132 -6.74 -0.23 10.23
CA MET A 132 -7.74 0.24 9.27
C MET A 132 -7.14 0.56 7.89
N HIS A 133 -5.84 0.90 7.84
CA HIS A 133 -5.17 1.37 6.62
C HIS A 133 -4.30 0.30 5.94
N LEU A 134 -3.81 -0.69 6.70
CA LEU A 134 -2.90 -1.74 6.22
C LEU A 134 -3.56 -3.11 6.34
N THR A 135 -3.59 -3.83 5.21
CA THR A 135 -4.25 -5.13 5.01
C THR A 135 -3.33 -6.33 5.30
N ASN A 136 -2.08 -6.09 5.67
CA ASN A 136 -1.11 -7.17 5.93
C ASN A 136 -1.62 -8.11 7.02
N PHE A 137 -1.64 -9.41 6.71
CA PHE A 137 -2.04 -10.47 7.66
C PHE A 137 -1.19 -10.48 8.92
N SER A 138 0.14 -10.37 8.77
CA SER A 138 1.10 -10.31 9.88
C SER A 138 0.81 -9.22 10.90
N LEU A 139 0.20 -8.12 10.45
CA LEU A 139 -0.28 -7.03 11.30
C LEU A 139 -1.66 -7.39 11.88
N ASN A 140 -2.64 -7.67 11.03
CA ASN A 140 -4.04 -7.81 11.43
C ASN A 140 -4.34 -9.03 12.30
N LYS A 141 -3.54 -10.11 12.21
CA LYS A 141 -3.67 -11.27 13.10
C LYS A 141 -3.49 -10.93 14.59
N ASN A 142 -2.81 -9.83 14.89
CA ASN A 142 -2.58 -9.35 16.26
C ASN A 142 -3.69 -8.41 16.75
N SER A 143 -4.71 -8.13 15.92
CA SER A 143 -5.86 -7.33 16.32
C SER A 143 -6.80 -8.16 17.19
N SER A 144 -7.37 -7.55 18.24
CA SER A 144 -8.38 -8.20 19.07
C SER A 144 -9.71 -8.47 18.34
N LYS A 145 -9.90 -7.86 17.16
CA LYS A 145 -11.06 -8.06 16.29
C LYS A 145 -10.78 -9.02 15.13
N TYR A 146 -9.61 -9.66 15.14
CA TYR A 146 -9.30 -10.69 14.18
C TYR A 146 -10.22 -11.89 14.42
N SER A 147 -10.94 -12.31 13.38
CA SER A 147 -11.67 -13.56 13.34
C SER A 147 -10.89 -14.48 12.41
N GLU A 148 -10.54 -15.67 12.90
CA GLU A 148 -10.17 -16.76 11.99
C GLU A 148 -11.42 -17.06 11.16
N GLY A 149 -11.26 -17.10 9.84
CA GLY A 149 -12.36 -17.56 8.98
C GLY A 149 -12.65 -18.99 9.37
N ASP A 150 -13.93 -19.33 9.56
CA ASP A 150 -14.34 -20.72 9.71
C ASP A 150 -13.85 -21.48 8.46
N ASP A 151 -12.96 -22.46 8.64
CA ASP A 151 -12.57 -23.43 7.61
C ASP A 151 -13.74 -24.40 7.27
N GLU A 152 -14.96 -23.88 7.19
CA GLU A 152 -16.14 -24.61 6.71
C GLU A 152 -16.37 -24.26 5.24
N THR A 153 -15.57 -24.84 4.35
CA THR A 153 -16.02 -25.47 3.09
C THR A 153 -14.82 -25.98 2.28
N GLY A 154 -14.27 -27.09 2.75
CA GLY A 154 -13.45 -28.01 1.96
C GLY A 154 -14.08 -29.39 1.99
N LYS A 155 -15.24 -29.55 1.35
CA LYS A 155 -15.85 -30.85 1.02
C LYS A 155 -16.42 -30.79 -0.39
#